data_AF-I1C4V6-F1
#
_entry.id   AF-I1C4V6-F1
#
_cell.length_a   1.000
_cell.length_b   1.000
_cell.length_c   1.000
_cell.angle_alpha   90.00
_cell.angle_beta   90.00
_cell.angle_gamma   90.00
#
_symmetry.space_group_name_H-M   'P 1'
#
loop_
_entity.id
_entity.type
_entity.pdbx_description
1 polymer ?
#
loop_
_entity_poly.entity_id
_entity_poly.type
_entity_poly.pdbx_seq_one_letter_code
_entity_poly.pdbx_strand_id
1 'polypeptide(L)'
;MLKAMRPHPNIVQLYDTFLSSSNELYFVMEYLDFGNLYQFINERKVLNKFIELEEIKSILYQMLAALSHIHYKEHIFHRDIKPENLLISISNDGSLILKLADFGLAKCLNSRPPFTDYVSTRWYRAPEVLLKSNNYSYPIDLWAVGTIFAELITLDPLFPGQSEVDQLYRIFEVLGSPGTIVVNGKKGLN
;
A
#
# COMPACT_ATOMS: atom_id res chain seq x y z
N MET A 1 5.78 11.09 13.90
CA MET A 1 4.50 10.47 13.51
C MET A 1 4.34 9.10 14.12
N LEU A 2 5.17 8.11 13.78
CA LEU A 2 5.11 6.75 14.34
C LEU A 2 5.18 6.68 15.88
N LYS A 3 6.06 7.46 16.53
CA LYS A 3 6.18 7.49 18.01
C LYS A 3 4.92 7.98 18.75
N ALA A 4 4.04 8.70 18.05
CA ALA A 4 2.77 9.21 18.60
C ALA A 4 1.55 8.38 18.18
N MET A 5 1.74 7.41 17.28
CA MET A 5 0.67 6.57 16.77
C MET A 5 0.25 5.56 17.83
N ARG A 6 -1.07 5.36 17.99
CA ARG A 6 -1.57 4.30 18.87
C ARG A 6 -1.11 2.92 18.37
N PRO A 7 -0.62 2.03 19.25
CA PRO A 7 -0.22 0.69 18.85
C PRO A 7 -1.34 -0.07 18.14
N HIS A 8 -0.99 -0.81 17.10
CA HIS A 8 -1.92 -1.65 16.34
C HIS A 8 -1.20 -2.94 15.92
N PRO A 9 -1.84 -4.12 16.00
CA PRO A 9 -1.18 -5.40 15.70
C PRO A 9 -0.62 -5.47 14.28
N ASN A 10 -1.27 -4.82 13.32
CA ASN A 10 -0.87 -4.81 11.90
C ASN A 10 -0.09 -3.55 11.47
N ILE A 11 0.55 -2.85 12.40
CA ILE A 11 1.44 -1.71 12.11
C ILE A 11 2.75 -1.92 12.84
N VAL A 12 3.87 -1.72 12.15
CA VAL A 12 5.21 -1.82 12.75
C VAL A 12 5.37 -0.80 13.88
N GLN A 13 5.82 -1.28 15.03
CA GLN A 13 6.06 -0.40 16.16
C GLN A 13 7.44 0.28 16.08
N LEU A 14 7.48 1.58 16.36
CA LEU A 14 8.71 2.33 16.59
C LEU A 14 8.97 2.38 18.10
N TYR A 15 10.03 1.71 18.55
CA TYR A 15 10.41 1.69 19.97
C TYR A 15 11.20 2.93 20.35
N ASP A 16 12.19 3.33 19.55
CA ASP A 16 13.01 4.49 19.86
C ASP A 16 13.63 5.18 18.64
N THR A 17 14.17 6.37 18.87
CA THR A 17 14.84 7.21 17.86
C THR A 17 16.03 7.88 18.50
N PHE A 18 17.21 7.80 17.89
CA PHE A 18 18.41 8.47 18.37
C PHE A 18 19.20 9.10 17.23
N LEU A 19 19.92 10.17 17.54
CA LEU A 19 20.84 10.85 16.63
C LEU A 19 22.27 10.42 16.95
N SER A 20 23.03 10.04 15.92
CA SER A 20 24.46 9.82 16.08
C SER A 20 25.22 11.14 16.21
N SER A 21 26.49 11.03 16.62
CA SER A 21 27.44 12.15 16.60
C SER A 21 27.68 12.73 15.20
N SER A 22 27.39 11.98 14.14
CA SER A 22 27.42 12.42 12.73
C SER A 22 26.12 13.07 12.26
N ASN A 23 25.16 13.31 13.16
CA ASN A 23 23.83 13.87 12.86
C ASN A 23 22.98 12.99 11.93
N GLU A 24 23.18 11.67 12.01
CA GLU A 24 22.34 10.68 11.32
C GLU A 24 21.24 10.21 12.28
N LEU A 25 20.01 10.09 11.77
CA LEU A 25 18.85 9.66 12.54
C LEU A 25 18.64 8.15 12.41
N TYR A 26 18.62 7.46 13.54
CA TYR A 26 18.39 6.02 13.64
C TYR A 26 17.03 5.74 14.25
N PHE A 27 16.37 4.68 13.75
CA PHE A 27 15.06 4.21 14.20
C PHE A 27 15.19 2.79 14.75
N VAL A 28 14.81 2.59 16.00
CA VAL A 28 14.69 1.25 16.62
C VAL A 28 13.25 0.81 16.47
N MET A 29 13.02 -0.18 15.62
CA MET A 29 11.68 -0.65 15.24
C MET A 29 11.48 -2.11 15.61
N GLU A 30 10.23 -2.54 15.61
CA GLU A 30 9.86 -3.95 15.66
C GLU A 30 10.55 -4.73 14.53
N TYR A 31 11.18 -5.84 14.91
CA TYR A 31 11.83 -6.74 13.98
C TYR A 31 10.84 -7.80 13.49
N LEU A 32 10.79 -8.00 12.17
CA LEU A 32 10.02 -9.06 11.53
C LEU A 32 10.98 -9.92 10.70
N ASP A 33 10.93 -11.23 10.95
CA ASP A 33 11.90 -12.23 10.55
C ASP A 33 11.62 -12.91 9.20
N PHE A 34 10.40 -12.75 8.65
CA PHE A 34 9.98 -13.41 7.41
C PHE A 34 9.93 -12.49 6.19
N GLY A 35 10.60 -11.33 6.26
CA GLY A 35 10.72 -10.41 5.13
C GLY A 35 9.42 -9.65 4.83
N ASN A 36 9.09 -9.50 3.54
CA ASN A 36 7.93 -8.73 3.10
C ASN A 36 7.05 -9.48 2.09
N LEU A 37 5.86 -8.93 1.83
CA LEU A 37 4.86 -9.55 0.97
C LEU A 37 5.33 -9.73 -0.47
N TYR A 38 6.20 -8.85 -0.97
CA TYR A 38 6.83 -9.00 -2.28
C TYR A 38 7.64 -10.31 -2.36
N GLN A 39 8.52 -10.53 -1.37
CA GLN A 39 9.35 -11.73 -1.30
C GLN A 39 8.48 -12.99 -1.18
N PHE A 40 7.42 -12.94 -0.36
CA PHE A 40 6.46 -14.02 -0.21
C PHE A 40 5.75 -14.37 -1.53
N ILE A 41 5.21 -13.39 -2.25
CA ILE A 41 4.56 -13.60 -3.56
C ILE A 41 5.56 -14.22 -4.55
N ASN A 42 6.79 -13.69 -4.60
CA ASN A 42 7.81 -14.18 -5.51
C ASN A 42 8.26 -15.61 -5.18
N GLU A 43 8.37 -15.97 -3.90
CA GLU A 43 8.64 -17.35 -3.48
C GLU A 43 7.55 -18.30 -3.98
N ARG A 44 6.28 -17.94 -3.76
CA ARG A 44 5.11 -18.71 -4.24
C ARG A 44 5.12 -18.89 -5.76
N LYS A 45 5.53 -17.85 -6.49
CA LYS A 45 5.69 -17.88 -7.95
C LYS A 45 6.80 -18.84 -8.39
N VAL A 46 7.99 -18.76 -7.77
CA VAL A 46 9.12 -19.65 -8.09
C VAL A 46 8.78 -21.11 -7.79
N LEU A 47 8.04 -21.36 -6.71
CA LEU A 47 7.57 -22.70 -6.34
C LEU A 47 6.37 -23.17 -7.17
N ASN A 48 5.82 -22.32 -8.05
CA ASN A 48 4.59 -22.57 -8.79
C ASN A 48 3.43 -23.03 -7.89
N LYS A 49 3.30 -22.38 -6.73
CA LYS A 49 2.31 -22.71 -5.69
C LYS A 49 1.47 -21.47 -5.39
N PHE A 50 0.22 -21.47 -5.84
CA PHE A 50 -0.73 -20.41 -5.52
C PHE A 50 -0.94 -20.26 -4.00
N ILE A 51 -1.29 -19.05 -3.58
CA ILE A 51 -1.63 -18.73 -2.19
C ILE A 51 -3.05 -19.24 -1.92
N GLU A 52 -3.24 -19.92 -0.80
CA GLU A 52 -4.55 -20.46 -0.44
C GLU A 52 -5.53 -19.32 -0.15
N LEU A 53 -6.81 -19.52 -0.51
CA LEU A 53 -7.83 -18.48 -0.38
C LEU A 53 -7.95 -17.94 1.06
N GLU A 54 -7.79 -18.79 2.06
CA GLU A 54 -7.88 -18.39 3.46
C GLU A 54 -6.69 -17.51 3.88
N GLU A 55 -5.50 -17.79 3.35
CA GLU A 55 -4.30 -16.97 3.57
C GLU A 55 -4.45 -15.60 2.88
N ILE A 56 -4.99 -15.57 1.65
CA ILE A 56 -5.31 -14.30 0.96
C ILE A 56 -6.31 -13.47 1.77
N LYS A 57 -7.41 -14.08 2.25
CA LYS A 57 -8.41 -13.37 3.07
C LYS A 57 -7.80 -12.80 4.35
N SER A 58 -6.94 -13.58 5.03
CA SER A 58 -6.24 -13.13 6.23
C SER A 58 -5.33 -11.93 5.94
N ILE A 59 -4.53 -12.00 4.87
CA ILE A 59 -3.65 -10.90 4.43
C ILE A 59 -4.47 -9.62 4.17
N LEU A 60 -5.56 -9.72 3.42
CA LEU A 60 -6.43 -8.58 3.12
C LEU A 60 -7.07 -7.99 4.37
N TYR A 61 -7.57 -8.84 5.26
CA TYR A 61 -8.17 -8.40 6.51
C TYR A 61 -7.17 -7.59 7.34
N GLN A 62 -5.93 -8.09 7.47
CA GLN A 62 -4.87 -7.43 8.23
C GLN A 62 -4.44 -6.09 7.59
N MET A 63 -4.35 -6.02 6.25
CA MET A 63 -4.10 -4.77 5.52
C MET A 63 -5.21 -3.74 5.77
N LEU A 64 -6.47 -4.15 5.63
CA LEU A 64 -7.62 -3.27 5.85
C LEU A 64 -7.77 -2.83 7.31
N ALA A 65 -7.42 -3.69 8.27
CA ALA A 65 -7.37 -3.33 9.68
C ALA A 65 -6.33 -2.24 9.96
N ALA A 66 -5.11 -2.39 9.40
CA ALA A 66 -4.07 -1.37 9.50
C ALA A 66 -4.51 -0.04 8.87
N LEU A 67 -5.08 -0.08 7.66
CA LEU A 67 -5.58 1.12 6.97
C LEU A 67 -6.72 1.81 7.72
N SER A 68 -7.69 1.04 8.22
CA SER A 68 -8.78 1.55 9.04
C SER A 68 -8.25 2.29 10.26
N HIS A 69 -7.23 1.75 10.93
CA HIS A 69 -6.58 2.42 12.05
C HIS A 69 -5.96 3.76 11.62
N ILE A 70 -5.08 3.77 10.61
CA ILE A 70 -4.39 5.02 10.25
C ILE A 70 -5.34 6.08 9.69
N HIS A 71 -6.37 5.68 8.93
CA HIS A 71 -7.34 6.60 8.32
C HIS A 71 -8.29 7.20 9.36
N TYR A 72 -8.90 6.37 10.20
CA TYR A 72 -9.97 6.81 11.10
C TYR A 72 -9.48 7.21 12.49
N LYS A 73 -8.41 6.57 12.99
CA LYS A 73 -7.88 6.83 14.33
C LYS A 73 -6.79 7.90 14.31
N GLU A 74 -5.99 7.93 13.26
CA GLU A 74 -4.81 8.81 13.20
C GLU A 74 -4.94 9.93 12.16
N HIS A 75 -5.96 9.90 11.29
CA HIS A 75 -6.19 10.87 10.21
C HIS A 75 -4.99 11.02 9.25
N ILE A 76 -4.35 9.88 8.98
CA ILE A 76 -3.18 9.73 8.11
C ILE A 76 -3.57 8.82 6.95
N PHE A 77 -3.11 9.14 5.74
CA PHE A 77 -3.10 8.21 4.62
C PHE A 77 -1.65 7.89 4.23
N HIS A 78 -1.40 6.64 3.85
CA HIS A 78 -0.06 6.08 3.75
C HIS A 78 0.67 6.52 2.48
N ARG A 79 -0.03 6.53 1.33
CA ARG A 79 0.44 6.97 0.00
C ARG A 79 1.47 6.08 -0.70
N ASP A 80 2.08 5.12 -0.02
CA ASP A 80 3.03 4.18 -0.61
C ASP A 80 2.72 2.74 -0.18
N ILE A 81 1.44 2.34 -0.27
CA ILE A 81 1.05 0.95 -0.03
C ILE A 81 1.54 0.11 -1.22
N LYS A 82 2.42 -0.84 -0.95
CA LYS A 82 3.02 -1.78 -1.90
C LYS A 82 3.51 -3.02 -1.14
N PRO A 83 3.67 -4.19 -1.78
CA PRO A 83 4.09 -5.43 -1.13
C PRO A 83 5.43 -5.31 -0.36
N GLU A 84 6.34 -4.45 -0.78
CA GLU A 84 7.62 -4.22 -0.10
C GLU A 84 7.46 -3.55 1.28
N ASN A 85 6.40 -2.76 1.45
CA ASN A 85 6.09 -2.05 2.70
C ASN A 85 5.15 -2.85 3.63
N LEU A 86 4.82 -4.09 3.25
CA LEU A 86 4.00 -5.00 4.03
C LEU A 86 4.89 -6.11 4.57
N LEU A 87 5.37 -5.94 5.80
CA LEU A 87 6.27 -6.88 6.45
C LEU A 87 5.49 -8.09 6.96
N ILE A 88 6.14 -9.25 6.95
CA ILE A 88 5.55 -10.53 7.33
C ILE A 88 6.31 -11.12 8.53
N SER A 89 5.57 -11.71 9.45
CA SER A 89 6.07 -12.63 10.46
C SER A 89 5.12 -13.83 10.58
N ILE A 90 5.53 -14.86 11.30
CA ILE A 90 4.73 -16.05 11.56
C ILE A 90 4.49 -16.13 13.07
N SER A 91 3.22 -16.28 13.46
CA SER A 91 2.84 -16.49 14.85
C SER A 91 3.29 -17.86 15.37
N ASN A 92 3.18 -18.07 16.68
CA ASN A 92 3.47 -19.36 17.31
C ASN A 92 2.57 -20.51 16.82
N ASP A 93 1.37 -20.21 16.32
CA ASP A 93 0.44 -21.20 15.75
C ASP A 93 0.61 -21.41 14.23
N GLY A 94 1.63 -20.79 13.64
CA GLY A 94 1.96 -20.93 12.22
C GLY A 94 1.15 -20.01 11.30
N SER A 95 0.33 -19.11 11.83
CA SER A 95 -0.43 -18.15 11.03
C SER A 95 0.42 -16.93 10.62
N LEU A 96 0.17 -16.44 9.40
CA LEU A 96 0.86 -15.28 8.85
C LEU A 96 0.36 -13.99 9.50
N ILE A 97 1.28 -13.21 10.07
CA ILE A 97 1.06 -11.87 10.60
C ILE A 97 1.61 -10.85 9.59
N LEU A 98 0.77 -9.91 9.17
CA LEU A 98 1.16 -8.82 8.29
C LEU A 98 1.18 -7.51 9.07
N LYS A 99 2.25 -6.73 8.88
CA LYS A 99 2.41 -5.38 9.45
C LYS A 99 2.76 -4.36 8.39
N LEU A 100 1.98 -3.27 8.36
CA LEU A 100 2.28 -2.11 7.54
C LEU A 100 3.50 -1.37 8.09
N ALA A 101 4.45 -1.11 7.22
CA ALA A 101 5.71 -0.43 7.49
C ALA A 101 5.92 0.76 6.54
N ASP A 102 7.05 1.45 6.72
CA ASP A 102 7.52 2.58 5.91
C ASP A 102 6.51 3.73 5.73
N PHE A 103 6.37 4.50 6.81
CA PHE A 103 5.59 5.72 6.84
C PHE A 103 6.37 6.94 6.34
N GLY A 104 7.48 6.77 5.61
CA GLY A 104 8.34 7.86 5.14
C GLY A 104 7.62 8.87 4.23
N LEU A 105 6.56 8.44 3.56
CA LEU A 105 5.73 9.28 2.68
C LEU A 105 4.35 9.61 3.25
N ALA A 106 4.02 9.11 4.43
CA ALA A 106 2.70 9.30 5.02
C ALA A 106 2.47 10.76 5.46
N LYS A 107 1.24 11.25 5.33
CA LYS A 107 0.87 12.64 5.67
C LYS A 107 -0.46 12.72 6.42
N CYS A 108 -0.55 13.69 7.33
CA CYS A 108 -1.82 14.06 7.97
C CYS A 108 -2.70 14.86 7.00
N LEU A 109 -4.02 14.66 7.07
CA LEU A 109 -5.03 15.28 6.21
C LEU A 109 -4.96 16.83 6.15
N ASN A 110 -4.49 17.48 7.22
CA ASN A 110 -4.37 18.94 7.31
C ASN A 110 -3.12 19.52 6.62
N SER A 111 -2.29 18.68 5.99
CA SER A 111 -1.10 19.12 5.28
C SER A 111 -1.49 19.79 3.97
N ARG A 112 -1.20 21.09 3.82
CA ARG A 112 -1.50 21.83 2.59
C ARG A 112 -0.64 21.34 1.42
N PRO A 113 -1.18 21.25 0.19
CA PRO A 113 -0.38 21.01 -1.02
C PRO A 113 0.76 22.04 -1.17
N PRO A 114 1.85 21.74 -1.93
CA PRO A 114 2.02 20.62 -2.85
C PRO A 114 2.59 19.35 -2.19
N PHE A 115 2.28 18.20 -2.78
CA PHE A 115 2.86 16.91 -2.41
C PHE A 115 4.09 16.65 -3.29
N THR A 116 5.20 16.21 -2.69
CA THR A 116 6.48 15.96 -3.39
C THR A 116 6.32 14.91 -4.49
N ASP A 117 7.04 15.10 -5.61
CA ASP A 117 7.11 14.16 -6.72
C ASP A 117 7.59 12.78 -6.25
N TYR A 118 6.83 11.73 -6.60
CA TYR A 118 7.05 10.37 -6.09
C TYR A 118 8.08 9.59 -6.91
N VAL A 119 9.17 9.14 -6.26
CA VAL A 119 10.25 8.32 -6.85
C VAL A 119 10.03 6.79 -6.64
N SER A 120 8.87 6.36 -6.12
CA SER A 120 8.56 4.95 -5.78
C SER A 120 7.93 4.14 -6.94
N THR A 121 7.89 2.81 -6.83
CA THR A 121 7.22 1.87 -7.75
C THR A 121 5.79 2.32 -8.05
N ARG A 122 5.46 2.51 -9.34
CA ARG A 122 4.19 3.13 -9.77
C ARG A 122 3.00 2.18 -9.90
N TRP A 123 3.24 0.87 -9.79
CA TRP A 123 2.27 -0.18 -10.12
C TRP A 123 1.00 -0.16 -9.24
N TYR A 124 1.13 0.34 -8.01
CA TYR A 124 0.07 0.40 -7.01
C TYR A 124 -0.59 1.79 -6.91
N ARG A 125 -0.17 2.77 -7.74
CA ARG A 125 -0.70 4.14 -7.68
C ARG A 125 -2.10 4.22 -8.29
N ALA A 126 -2.98 4.93 -7.61
CA ALA A 126 -4.33 5.22 -8.09
C ALA A 126 -4.30 6.15 -9.33
N PRO A 127 -5.29 6.05 -10.24
CA PRO A 127 -5.32 6.84 -11.47
C PRO A 127 -5.34 8.35 -11.20
N GLU A 128 -6.02 8.82 -10.15
CA GLU A 128 -6.04 10.24 -9.76
C GLU A 128 -4.67 10.75 -9.29
N VAL A 129 -3.82 9.87 -8.75
CA VAL A 129 -2.43 10.21 -8.38
C VAL A 129 -1.58 10.31 -9.64
N LEU A 130 -1.75 9.40 -10.60
CA LEU A 130 -1.05 9.42 -11.90
C LEU A 130 -1.46 10.62 -12.76
N LEU A 131 -2.72 11.05 -12.66
CA LEU A 131 -3.25 12.24 -13.32
C LEU A 131 -2.91 13.55 -12.60
N LYS A 132 -2.12 13.50 -11.51
CA LYS A 132 -1.69 14.67 -10.73
C LYS A 132 -2.87 15.51 -10.24
N SER A 133 -3.97 14.87 -9.85
CA SER A 133 -5.08 15.55 -9.20
C SER A 133 -4.59 16.23 -7.92
N ASN A 134 -5.02 17.46 -7.68
CA ASN A 134 -4.74 18.16 -6.42
C ASN A 134 -5.64 17.67 -5.26
N ASN A 135 -6.71 16.93 -5.59
CA ASN A 135 -7.70 16.43 -4.64
C ASN A 135 -7.66 14.90 -4.63
N TYR A 136 -6.88 14.32 -3.71
CA TYR A 136 -6.89 12.90 -3.39
C TYR A 136 -6.77 12.71 -1.87
N SER A 137 -7.20 11.55 -1.36
CA SER A 137 -7.32 11.27 0.08
C SER A 137 -7.21 9.75 0.34
N TYR A 138 -7.78 9.26 1.43
CA TYR A 138 -7.83 7.84 1.85
C TYR A 138 -8.08 6.81 0.74
N PRO A 139 -8.93 7.04 -0.29
CA PRO A 139 -9.22 6.04 -1.32
C PRO A 139 -8.01 5.56 -2.12
N ILE A 140 -6.93 6.34 -2.21
CA ILE A 140 -5.72 5.91 -2.96
C ILE A 140 -5.05 4.70 -2.32
N ASP A 141 -5.12 4.57 -0.99
CA ASP A 141 -4.55 3.42 -0.28
C ASP A 141 -5.42 2.17 -0.53
N LEU A 142 -6.74 2.34 -0.66
CA LEU A 142 -7.66 1.25 -1.01
C LEU A 142 -7.48 0.78 -2.46
N TRP A 143 -7.17 1.69 -3.38
CA TRP A 143 -6.76 1.31 -4.74
C TRP A 143 -5.56 0.38 -4.71
N ALA A 144 -4.51 0.75 -3.97
CA ALA A 144 -3.31 -0.06 -3.82
C ALA A 144 -3.63 -1.45 -3.25
N VAL A 145 -4.49 -1.54 -2.22
CA VAL A 145 -4.99 -2.83 -1.68
C VAL A 145 -5.64 -3.67 -2.79
N GLY A 146 -6.49 -3.07 -3.63
CA GLY A 146 -7.14 -3.77 -4.74
C GLY A 146 -6.15 -4.32 -5.76
N THR A 147 -5.10 -3.55 -6.08
CA THR A 147 -4.03 -4.02 -6.98
C THR A 147 -3.21 -5.16 -6.39
N ILE A 148 -2.89 -5.09 -5.08
CA ILE A 148 -2.18 -6.15 -4.35
C ILE A 148 -3.05 -7.40 -4.24
N PHE A 149 -4.36 -7.24 -4.04
CA PHE A 149 -5.29 -8.38 -4.00
C PHE A 149 -5.24 -9.20 -5.29
N ALA A 150 -5.30 -8.54 -6.45
CA ALA A 150 -5.19 -9.23 -7.73
C ALA A 150 -3.83 -9.92 -7.90
N GLU A 151 -2.75 -9.30 -7.42
CA GLU A 151 -1.40 -9.89 -7.43
C GLU A 151 -1.28 -11.10 -6.49
N LEU A 152 -1.94 -11.11 -5.32
CA LEU A 152 -1.98 -12.29 -4.44
C LEU A 152 -2.67 -13.49 -5.11
N ILE A 153 -3.67 -13.25 -5.96
CA ILE A 153 -4.38 -14.30 -6.69
C ILE A 153 -3.54 -14.82 -7.86
N THR A 154 -2.94 -13.90 -8.63
CA THR A 154 -2.30 -14.23 -9.92
C THR A 154 -0.80 -14.49 -9.79
N LEU A 155 -0.17 -14.06 -8.70
CA LEU A 155 1.28 -13.99 -8.50
C LEU A 155 2.00 -13.07 -9.51
N ASP A 156 1.24 -12.20 -10.16
CA ASP A 156 1.72 -11.21 -11.11
C ASP A 156 1.12 -9.83 -10.80
N PRO A 157 1.93 -8.76 -10.84
CA PRO A 157 1.43 -7.41 -10.60
C PRO A 157 0.34 -7.07 -11.62
N LEU A 158 -0.78 -6.52 -11.14
CA LEU A 158 -1.95 -6.24 -11.99
C LEU A 158 -1.65 -5.19 -13.07
N PHE A 159 -0.85 -4.17 -12.73
CA PHE A 159 -0.52 -3.06 -13.63
C PHE A 159 0.98 -2.74 -13.63
N PRO A 160 1.83 -3.53 -14.33
CA PRO A 160 3.28 -3.35 -14.32
C PRO A 160 3.76 -2.28 -15.32
N GLY A 161 3.34 -1.03 -15.13
CA GLY A 161 3.65 0.09 -16.03
C GLY A 161 5.10 0.56 -15.97
N GLN A 162 5.71 0.77 -17.14
CA GLN A 162 7.09 1.24 -17.30
C GLN A 162 7.22 2.76 -17.24
N SER A 163 6.14 3.49 -17.49
CA SER A 163 6.02 4.96 -17.38
C SER A 163 4.67 5.35 -16.79
N GLU A 164 4.45 6.62 -16.44
CA GLU A 164 3.12 7.09 -15.98
C GLU A 164 2.02 6.89 -17.04
N VAL A 165 2.38 7.13 -18.31
CA VAL A 165 1.47 6.93 -19.45
C VAL A 165 1.18 5.44 -19.66
N ASP A 166 2.19 4.58 -19.60
CA ASP A 166 2.01 3.13 -19.70
C ASP A 166 1.20 2.57 -18.53
N GLN A 167 1.40 3.11 -17.32
CA GLN A 167 0.61 2.74 -16.14
C GLN A 167 -0.87 3.04 -16.34
N LEU A 168 -1.21 4.25 -16.81
CA LEU A 168 -2.59 4.63 -17.12
C LEU A 168 -3.19 3.76 -18.22
N TYR A 169 -2.42 3.48 -19.27
CA TYR A 169 -2.84 2.61 -20.36
C TYR A 169 -3.22 1.21 -19.85
N ARG A 170 -2.36 0.57 -19.04
CA ARG A 170 -2.62 -0.75 -18.44
C ARG A 170 -3.87 -0.75 -17.54
N ILE A 171 -4.07 0.32 -16.76
CA ILE A 171 -5.30 0.48 -15.96
C ILE A 171 -6.53 0.47 -16.87
N PHE A 172 -6.50 1.24 -17.96
CA PHE A 172 -7.62 1.33 -18.89
C PHE A 172 -7.85 0.07 -19.72
N GLU A 173 -6.82 -0.74 -19.98
CA GLU A 173 -6.98 -2.03 -20.65
C GLU A 173 -7.80 -3.02 -19.82
N VAL A 174 -7.62 -3.03 -18.50
CA VAL A 174 -8.32 -3.97 -17.61
C VAL A 174 -9.68 -3.42 -17.16
N LEU A 175 -9.75 -2.13 -16.79
CA LEU A 175 -10.94 -1.53 -16.19
C LEU A 175 -11.80 -0.71 -17.17
N GLY A 176 -11.31 -0.50 -18.39
CA GLY A 176 -11.91 0.38 -19.38
C GLY A 176 -11.46 1.84 -19.25
N SER A 177 -11.66 2.62 -20.31
CA SER A 177 -11.38 4.06 -20.31
C SER A 177 -12.45 4.82 -19.51
N PRO A 178 -12.08 5.83 -18.70
CA PRO A 178 -13.02 6.62 -17.90
C PRO A 178 -14.17 7.24 -18.70
N GLY A 179 -13.97 7.53 -19.99
CA GLY A 179 -15.01 8.06 -20.88
C GLY A 179 -16.05 7.04 -21.36
N THR A 180 -15.82 5.74 -21.12
CA THR A 180 -16.67 4.64 -21.60
C THR A 180 -17.55 4.06 -20.49
N ILE A 181 -17.21 4.31 -19.22
CA ILE A 181 -18.05 3.93 -18.08
C ILE A 181 -19.23 4.90 -18.00
N VAL A 182 -20.33 4.54 -18.65
CA VAL A 182 -21.63 5.19 -18.46
C VAL A 182 -22.06 4.90 -17.02
N VAL A 183 -21.71 5.79 -16.08
CA VAL A 183 -22.36 5.83 -14.78
C VAL A 183 -23.83 6.11 -15.05
N ASN A 184 -24.69 5.15 -14.73
CA ASN A 184 -26.14 5.20 -14.92
C ASN A 184 -26.71 6.63 -14.87
N GLY A 185 -27.03 7.18 -16.04
CA GLY A 185 -28.08 8.17 -16.20
C GLY A 185 -27.73 9.65 -16.36
N LYS A 186 -26.46 10.09 -16.40
CA LYS A 186 -26.16 11.47 -16.85
C LYS A 186 -24.91 11.55 -17.73
N LYS A 187 -25.13 11.57 -19.04
CA LYS A 187 -24.16 12.11 -20.01
C LYS A 187 -23.83 13.54 -19.58
N GLY A 188 -22.53 13.84 -19.54
CA GLY A 188 -22.02 15.12 -19.10
C GLY A 188 -22.25 16.26 -20.08
N LEU A 189 -21.81 17.42 -19.58
CA LEU A 189 -21.23 18.56 -20.31
C LEU A 189 -22.20 19.32 -21.24
N ASN A 190 -22.79 20.37 -20.68
CA ASN A 190 -22.69 21.71 -21.24
C ASN A 190 -21.88 22.58 -20.28
#